data_AF-B1C9A8-F1
#
_entry.id   AF-B1C9A8-F1
#
_cell.length_a   1.000
_cell.length_b   1.000
_cell.length_c   1.000
_cell.angle_alpha   90.00
_cell.angle_beta   90.00
_cell.angle_gamma   90.00
#
_symmetry.space_group_name_H-M   'P 1'
#
loop_
_entity.id
_entity.type
_entity.pdbx_description
1 polymer ?
#
loop_
_entity_poly.entity_id
_entity_poly.type
_entity_poly.pdbx_seq_one_letter_code
_entity_poly.pdbx_strand_id
1 'polypeptide(L)'
;MQTGFIKIDGKMYYFDPNLKDENDIEGLKFIPSKSGIYLKAGKFYYFSADGIVKEVSKSGIYKIDNKYYYIYSNNSIYKSSTSGKKKIGNKYYYIYSNGTVFVGGWKKINNKNHYFTTSGAKIGWAKIGKYYYYFSSTGILNVNTIVGKYYVNKSGKRITTKTSMEAVKLVNKISKNKKNNTKAKKLKACYNYIYKTYKYKRSYAKPTSKGKNWTSYYAYQMYKKKKGNCYNYASSFAYCAKVLGYDARVVTGKIVALGGGMTPHGWVEIKHSNGKLYLYDPNMQKNYKNINSYQRTYKKPPFGIKKQKVYPINL
;
A
#
# COMPACT_ATOMS: atom_id res chain seq x y z
N MET A 1 20.24 56.88 -6.25
CA MET A 1 18.81 56.65 -6.60
C MET A 1 18.25 55.59 -5.64
N GLN A 2 16.93 55.46 -5.43
CA GLN A 2 16.42 54.38 -4.56
C GLN A 2 16.59 53.02 -5.26
N THR A 3 17.16 52.04 -4.55
CA THR A 3 17.24 50.64 -4.99
C THR A 3 16.36 49.77 -4.09
N GLY A 4 16.08 48.54 -4.52
CA GLY A 4 15.21 47.61 -3.81
C GLY A 4 13.74 47.74 -4.20
N PHE A 5 12.83 47.41 -3.26
CA PHE A 5 11.39 47.41 -3.55
C PHE A 5 10.81 48.81 -3.45
N ILE A 6 10.23 49.29 -4.55
CA ILE A 6 9.65 50.64 -4.66
C ILE A 6 8.21 50.54 -5.13
N LYS A 7 7.34 51.35 -4.55
CA LYS A 7 5.93 51.46 -4.95
C LYS A 7 5.73 52.69 -5.83
N ILE A 8 5.24 52.49 -7.05
CA ILE A 8 4.93 53.55 -8.02
C ILE A 8 3.48 53.32 -8.48
N ASP A 9 2.61 54.33 -8.31
CA ASP A 9 1.19 54.28 -8.68
C ASP A 9 0.45 53.04 -8.17
N GLY A 10 0.67 52.69 -6.90
CA GLY A 10 0.03 51.54 -6.27
C GLY A 10 0.67 50.19 -6.61
N LYS A 11 1.60 50.11 -7.57
CA LYS A 11 2.27 48.88 -8.02
C LYS A 11 3.67 48.78 -7.43
N MET A 12 4.06 47.57 -7.02
CA MET A 12 5.40 47.29 -6.50
C MET A 12 6.34 46.90 -7.65
N TYR A 13 7.56 47.43 -7.63
CA TYR A 13 8.66 47.09 -8.53
C TYR A 13 9.91 46.78 -7.72
N TYR A 14 10.89 46.09 -8.32
CA TYR A 14 12.20 45.87 -7.72
C TYR A 14 13.28 46.52 -8.59
N PHE A 15 14.02 47.47 -8.04
CA PHE A 15 15.17 48.11 -8.68
C PHE A 15 16.43 47.38 -8.20
N ASP A 16 17.09 46.66 -9.10
CA ASP A 16 18.23 45.80 -8.75
C ASP A 16 19.50 46.65 -8.67
N PRO A 17 20.13 46.79 -7.48
CA PRO A 17 21.31 47.65 -7.31
C PRO A 17 22.52 47.18 -8.13
N ASN A 18 22.49 45.95 -8.64
CA ASN A 18 23.58 45.40 -9.47
C ASN A 18 23.35 45.60 -10.97
N LEU A 19 22.16 46.04 -11.38
CA LEU A 19 21.90 46.41 -12.78
C LEU A 19 22.23 47.90 -12.95
N LYS A 20 23.20 48.20 -13.80
CA LYS A 20 23.56 49.56 -14.20
C LYS A 20 23.15 49.82 -15.64
N ASP A 21 22.76 51.06 -15.92
CA ASP A 21 22.59 51.58 -17.28
C ASP A 21 23.93 52.02 -17.88
N GLU A 22 24.01 52.16 -19.20
CA GLU A 22 25.13 52.80 -19.91
C GLU A 22 25.35 54.27 -19.46
N ASN A 23 24.32 54.88 -18.86
CA ASN A 23 24.37 56.20 -18.24
C ASN A 23 24.73 56.16 -16.72
N ASP A 24 25.27 55.05 -16.23
CA ASP A 24 25.79 54.84 -14.86
C ASP A 24 24.78 55.09 -13.73
N ILE A 25 23.48 54.93 -14.03
CA ILE A 25 22.40 55.05 -13.03
C ILE A 25 22.48 53.85 -12.06
N GLU A 26 22.53 54.14 -10.76
CA GLU A 26 22.45 53.12 -9.71
C GLU A 26 21.06 52.46 -9.68
N GLY A 27 21.00 51.25 -10.24
CA GLY A 27 19.91 50.30 -10.07
C GLY A 27 18.75 50.45 -11.04
N LEU A 28 18.59 49.47 -11.94
CA LEU A 28 17.48 49.42 -12.90
C LEU A 28 16.31 48.56 -12.43
N LYS A 29 15.10 48.91 -12.88
CA LYS A 29 13.90 48.09 -12.71
C LYS A 29 14.16 46.69 -13.28
N PHE A 30 14.14 45.68 -12.42
CA PHE A 30 14.27 44.28 -12.82
C PHE A 30 13.00 43.85 -13.57
N ILE A 31 13.16 43.48 -14.83
CA ILE A 31 12.10 42.94 -15.70
C ILE A 31 12.52 41.53 -16.11
N PRO A 32 11.84 40.47 -15.64
CA PRO A 32 12.20 39.12 -16.03
C PRO A 32 11.77 38.84 -17.47
N SER A 33 12.50 37.96 -18.16
CA SER A 33 12.13 37.50 -19.50
C SER A 33 10.78 36.74 -19.54
N LYS A 34 10.33 36.20 -18.40
CA LYS A 34 9.02 35.55 -18.23
C LYS A 34 8.46 35.82 -16.83
N SER A 35 7.14 35.97 -16.74
CA SER A 35 6.46 35.99 -15.44
C SER A 35 6.75 34.71 -14.64
N GLY A 36 6.97 34.83 -13.34
CA GLY A 36 7.37 33.69 -12.50
C GLY A 36 7.74 34.07 -11.08
N ILE A 37 8.18 33.10 -10.28
CA ILE A 37 8.68 33.35 -8.93
C ILE A 37 10.19 33.49 -8.95
N TYR A 38 10.69 34.60 -8.40
CA TYR A 38 12.11 34.94 -8.35
C TYR A 38 12.54 35.27 -6.92
N LEU A 39 13.79 34.92 -6.59
CA LEU A 39 14.42 35.26 -5.31
C LEU A 39 14.99 36.68 -5.38
N LYS A 40 14.47 37.61 -4.57
CA LYS A 40 15.00 38.97 -4.42
C LYS A 40 15.02 39.34 -2.94
N ALA A 41 16.11 39.96 -2.50
CA ALA A 41 16.35 40.30 -1.08
C ALA A 41 16.08 39.11 -0.12
N GLY A 42 16.51 37.90 -0.50
CA GLY A 42 16.36 36.69 0.33
C GLY A 42 14.95 36.10 0.42
N LYS A 43 13.96 36.66 -0.27
CA LYS A 43 12.56 36.19 -0.31
C LYS A 43 12.07 35.96 -1.73
N PHE A 44 11.06 35.11 -1.89
CA PHE A 44 10.50 34.76 -3.19
C PHE A 44 9.26 35.59 -3.50
N TYR A 45 9.26 36.27 -4.65
CA TYR A 45 8.13 37.08 -5.11
C TYR A 45 7.70 36.64 -6.50
N TYR A 46 6.42 36.81 -6.81
CA TYR A 46 5.93 36.68 -8.17
C TYR A 46 6.24 37.97 -8.94
N PHE A 47 6.96 37.85 -10.05
CA PHE A 47 7.14 38.92 -11.01
C PHE A 47 6.29 38.63 -12.24
N SER A 48 5.64 39.66 -12.73
CA SER A 48 5.02 39.68 -14.06
C SER A 48 6.06 40.05 -15.12
N ALA A 49 5.74 39.82 -16.40
CA ALA A 49 6.62 40.10 -17.53
C ALA A 49 6.88 41.60 -17.73
N ASP A 50 6.02 42.47 -17.19
CA ASP A 50 6.18 43.93 -17.14
C ASP A 50 6.88 44.41 -15.84
N GLY A 51 7.37 43.48 -15.02
CA GLY A 51 8.18 43.74 -13.84
C GLY A 51 7.39 44.08 -12.57
N ILE A 52 6.05 44.03 -12.59
CA ILE A 52 5.24 44.21 -11.38
C ILE A 52 5.48 43.03 -10.43
N VAL A 53 5.78 43.36 -9.17
CA VAL A 53 6.03 42.44 -8.07
C VAL A 53 4.74 42.19 -7.29
N LYS A 54 4.46 40.92 -6.99
CA LYS A 54 3.40 40.49 -6.07
C LYS A 54 3.96 39.51 -5.05
N GLU A 55 3.45 39.58 -3.83
CA GLU A 55 3.76 38.59 -2.80
C GLU A 55 3.15 37.22 -3.13
N VAL A 56 3.74 36.18 -2.56
CA VAL A 56 3.18 34.82 -2.63
C VAL A 56 2.01 34.74 -1.66
N SER A 57 0.79 34.88 -2.18
CA SER A 57 -0.42 34.96 -1.36
C SER A 57 -0.82 33.65 -0.65
N LYS A 58 -0.21 32.51 -1.00
CA LYS A 58 -0.55 31.19 -0.44
C LYS A 58 0.70 30.34 -0.22
N SER A 59 0.82 29.73 0.97
CA SER A 59 1.88 28.76 1.23
C SER A 59 1.72 27.51 0.36
N GLY A 60 2.81 27.03 -0.26
CA GLY A 60 2.71 25.89 -1.18
C GLY A 60 4.03 25.50 -1.85
N ILE A 61 3.93 24.50 -2.73
CA ILE A 61 5.06 24.06 -3.57
C ILE A 61 5.06 24.83 -4.88
N TYR A 62 6.18 25.48 -5.17
CA TYR A 62 6.40 26.25 -6.40
C TYR A 62 7.59 25.70 -7.16
N LYS A 63 7.50 25.72 -8.50
CA LYS A 63 8.59 25.31 -9.40
C LYS A 63 9.40 26.54 -9.80
N ILE A 64 10.72 26.50 -9.59
CA ILE A 64 11.68 27.58 -9.88
C ILE A 64 12.91 26.91 -10.48
N ASP A 65 13.32 27.29 -11.69
CA ASP A 65 14.47 26.73 -12.41
C ASP A 65 14.55 25.20 -12.37
N ASN A 66 13.42 24.55 -12.71
CA ASN A 66 13.24 23.10 -12.68
C ASN A 66 13.37 22.41 -11.31
N LYS A 67 13.53 23.16 -10.23
CA LYS A 67 13.49 22.68 -8.85
C LYS A 67 12.17 23.07 -8.20
N TYR A 68 11.83 22.40 -7.11
CA TYR A 68 10.62 22.70 -6.34
C TYR A 68 10.99 23.20 -4.96
N TYR A 69 10.25 24.17 -4.46
CA TYR A 69 10.47 24.80 -3.16
C TYR A 69 9.14 24.93 -2.42
N TYR A 70 9.15 24.71 -1.11
CA TYR A 70 8.02 25.09 -0.28
C TYR A 70 8.20 26.54 0.15
N ILE A 71 7.29 27.40 -0.29
CA ILE A 71 7.29 28.83 0.03
C ILE A 71 6.11 29.11 0.95
N TYR A 72 6.37 29.81 2.04
CA TYR A 72 5.36 30.33 2.95
C TYR A 72 4.71 31.60 2.39
N SER A 73 3.52 31.94 2.87
CA SER A 73 2.81 33.17 2.49
C SER A 73 3.52 34.46 2.90
N ASN A 74 4.57 34.39 3.72
CA ASN A 74 5.46 35.51 4.03
C ASN A 74 6.69 35.57 3.09
N ASN A 75 6.61 34.91 1.94
CA ASN A 75 7.62 34.83 0.89
C ASN A 75 8.93 34.13 1.30
N SER A 76 8.99 33.53 2.50
CA SER A 76 10.15 32.76 2.93
C SER A 76 10.08 31.31 2.44
N ILE A 77 11.24 30.72 2.22
CA ILE A 77 11.40 29.30 1.88
C ILE A 77 11.48 28.46 3.16
N TYR A 78 10.83 27.29 3.17
CA TYR A 78 11.09 26.27 4.18
C TYR A 78 12.52 25.75 4.06
N LYS A 79 13.34 25.92 5.10
CA LYS A 79 14.69 25.36 5.18
C LYS A 79 14.75 24.26 6.24
N SER A 80 15.62 23.28 6.03
CA SER A 80 15.94 22.26 7.03
C SER A 80 17.42 21.93 6.97
N SER A 81 18.05 21.76 8.12
CA SER A 81 19.44 21.30 8.21
C SER A 81 19.63 19.85 7.72
N THR A 82 18.54 19.08 7.63
CA THR A 82 18.57 17.66 7.24
C THR A 82 17.54 17.33 6.16
N SER A 83 17.94 16.48 5.21
CA SER A 83 17.02 15.93 4.21
C SER A 83 16.06 14.92 4.87
N GLY A 84 14.76 15.02 4.60
CA GLY A 84 13.79 14.07 5.15
C GLY A 84 12.33 14.44 4.98
N LYS A 85 11.45 13.56 5.48
CA LYS A 85 10.01 13.82 5.54
C LYS A 85 9.72 14.85 6.63
N LYS A 86 9.16 15.99 6.27
CA LYS A 86 8.76 17.07 7.18
C LYS A 86 7.23 17.22 7.14
N LYS A 87 6.63 17.48 8.29
CA LYS A 87 5.21 17.84 8.40
C LYS A 87 5.11 19.35 8.37
N ILE A 88 4.37 19.90 7.41
CA ILE A 88 4.11 21.33 7.29
C ILE A 88 2.59 21.51 7.23
N GLY A 89 2.03 22.13 8.27
CA GLY A 89 0.59 22.08 8.54
C GLY A 89 0.09 20.63 8.66
N ASN A 90 -0.95 20.29 7.91
CA ASN A 90 -1.55 18.94 7.90
C ASN A 90 -1.01 18.02 6.79
N LYS A 91 0.06 18.43 6.09
CA LYS A 91 0.63 17.71 4.95
C LYS A 91 2.07 17.30 5.24
N TYR A 92 2.52 16.26 4.53
CA TYR A 92 3.90 15.80 4.58
C TYR A 92 4.61 16.10 3.27
N TYR A 93 5.83 16.59 3.35
CA TYR A 93 6.70 16.87 2.21
C TYR A 93 8.05 16.19 2.45
N TYR A 94 8.78 15.88 1.38
CA TYR A 94 10.16 15.46 1.51
C TYR A 94 11.05 16.62 1.08
N ILE A 95 11.72 17.22 2.06
CA ILE A 95 12.55 18.41 1.91
C ILE A 95 14.01 17.96 1.93
N TYR A 96 14.83 18.43 1.00
CA TYR A 96 16.28 18.26 1.01
C TYR A 96 16.94 19.37 1.84
N SER A 97 18.14 19.12 2.36
CA SER A 97 18.88 20.11 3.18
C SER A 97 19.19 21.40 2.42
N ASN A 98 19.26 21.36 1.09
CA ASN A 98 19.40 22.53 0.23
C ASN A 98 18.08 23.32 0.00
N GLY A 99 17.00 22.97 0.71
CA GLY A 99 15.69 23.62 0.62
C GLY A 99 14.78 23.13 -0.52
N THR A 100 15.29 22.32 -1.45
CA THR A 100 14.47 21.76 -2.53
C THR A 100 13.50 20.70 -2.02
N VAL A 101 12.39 20.49 -2.74
CA VAL A 101 11.34 19.54 -2.39
C VAL A 101 11.25 18.43 -3.42
N PHE A 102 11.23 17.18 -2.96
CA PHE A 102 10.96 16.04 -3.82
C PHE A 102 9.46 15.96 -4.14
N VAL A 103 9.13 15.93 -5.43
CA VAL A 103 7.76 15.79 -5.94
C VAL A 103 7.72 14.86 -7.15
N GLY A 104 6.54 14.35 -7.47
CA GLY A 104 6.27 13.65 -8.72
C GLY A 104 6.60 12.16 -8.71
N GLY A 105 6.83 11.53 -7.56
CA GLY A 105 7.25 10.13 -7.58
C GLY A 105 7.29 9.39 -6.25
N TRP A 106 7.76 8.15 -6.34
CA TRP A 106 7.98 7.25 -5.22
C TRP A 106 9.25 7.62 -4.46
N LYS A 107 9.19 7.65 -3.13
CA LYS A 107 10.35 7.80 -2.26
C LYS A 107 10.28 6.78 -1.13
N LYS A 108 11.37 6.04 -0.94
CA LYS A 108 11.53 5.10 0.18
C LYS A 108 12.20 5.84 1.34
N ILE A 109 11.57 5.82 2.52
CA ILE A 109 12.01 6.51 3.73
C ILE A 109 11.89 5.51 4.88
N ASN A 110 13.00 5.21 5.57
CA ASN A 110 13.05 4.22 6.66
C ASN A 110 12.37 2.88 6.25
N ASN A 111 12.75 2.36 5.09
CA ASN A 111 12.16 1.17 4.46
C ASN A 111 10.65 1.21 4.14
N LYS A 112 10.02 2.38 4.20
CA LYS A 112 8.60 2.57 3.90
C LYS A 112 8.41 3.46 2.66
N ASN A 113 7.59 2.99 1.72
CA ASN A 113 7.33 3.73 0.49
C ASN A 113 6.28 4.83 0.71
N HIS A 114 6.51 5.98 0.08
CA HIS A 114 5.64 7.14 0.03
C HIS A 114 5.53 7.58 -1.43
N TYR A 115 4.48 8.33 -1.78
CA TYR A 115 4.35 8.95 -3.10
C TYR A 115 4.11 10.45 -2.93
N PHE A 116 5.02 11.28 -3.45
CA PHE A 116 4.97 12.73 -3.28
C PHE A 116 4.49 13.42 -4.56
N THR A 117 3.67 14.45 -4.39
CA THR A 117 3.18 15.34 -5.44
C THR A 117 3.39 16.79 -5.03
N THR A 118 3.07 17.75 -5.90
CA THR A 118 3.07 19.18 -5.55
C THR A 118 2.12 19.51 -4.39
N SER A 119 1.10 18.68 -4.15
CA SER A 119 0.21 18.78 -2.99
C SER A 119 0.74 18.08 -1.72
N GLY A 120 1.97 17.59 -1.73
CA GLY A 120 2.58 16.78 -0.66
C GLY A 120 2.44 15.26 -0.89
N ALA A 121 2.73 14.49 0.17
CA ALA A 121 2.59 13.04 0.19
C ALA A 121 1.13 12.62 0.02
N LYS A 122 0.86 11.58 -0.77
CA LYS A 122 -0.48 10.99 -0.88
C LYS A 122 -0.89 10.36 0.44
N ILE A 123 -2.15 10.55 0.79
CA ILE A 123 -2.86 9.95 1.93
C ILE A 123 -4.14 9.33 1.38
N GLY A 124 -4.57 8.19 1.93
CA GLY A 124 -5.76 7.48 1.48
C GLY A 124 -5.55 6.77 0.13
N TRP A 125 -6.66 6.51 -0.57
CA TRP A 125 -6.63 5.87 -1.89
C TRP A 125 -6.12 6.82 -2.97
N ALA A 126 -5.18 6.35 -3.78
CA ALA A 126 -4.67 7.10 -4.93
C ALA A 126 -4.48 6.18 -6.14
N LYS A 127 -4.86 6.65 -7.33
CA LYS A 127 -4.51 6.03 -8.61
C LYS A 127 -3.15 6.57 -9.05
N ILE A 128 -2.19 5.69 -9.27
CA ILE A 128 -0.83 6.02 -9.74
C ILE A 128 -0.53 5.11 -10.92
N GLY A 129 -0.44 5.70 -12.12
CA GLY A 129 -0.44 4.96 -13.37
C GLY A 129 -1.70 4.08 -13.50
N LYS A 130 -1.51 2.79 -13.80
CA LYS A 130 -2.61 1.82 -13.96
C LYS A 130 -3.14 1.21 -12.66
N TYR A 131 -2.52 1.48 -11.52
CA TYR A 131 -2.84 0.80 -10.25
C TYR A 131 -3.40 1.75 -9.20
N TYR A 132 -4.17 1.19 -8.27
CA TYR A 132 -4.63 1.87 -7.06
C TYR A 132 -3.79 1.42 -5.87
N TYR A 133 -3.45 2.39 -5.02
CA TYR A 133 -2.65 2.23 -3.81
C TYR A 133 -3.36 2.90 -2.64
N TYR A 134 -3.06 2.48 -1.42
CA TYR A 134 -3.56 3.13 -0.21
C TYR A 134 -2.42 3.58 0.69
N PHE A 135 -2.43 4.84 1.09
CA PHE A 135 -1.45 5.44 1.97
C PHE A 135 -2.10 5.74 3.34
N SER A 136 -1.37 5.50 4.43
CA SER A 136 -1.82 5.84 5.78
C SER A 136 -2.01 7.36 5.95
N SER A 137 -2.56 7.79 7.08
CA SER A 137 -2.63 9.20 7.48
C SER A 137 -1.26 9.89 7.57
N THR A 138 -0.16 9.13 7.62
CA THR A 138 1.22 9.62 7.64
C THR A 138 1.93 9.45 6.29
N GLY A 139 1.19 9.08 5.24
CA GLY A 139 1.69 8.94 3.87
C GLY A 139 2.44 7.63 3.58
N ILE A 140 2.39 6.65 4.47
CA ILE A 140 3.06 5.36 4.30
C ILE A 140 2.19 4.43 3.46
N LEU A 141 2.75 3.85 2.39
CA LEU A 141 2.09 2.85 1.57
C LEU A 141 1.73 1.62 2.41
N ASN A 142 0.46 1.22 2.38
CA ASN A 142 0.00 -0.03 2.95
C ASN A 142 0.28 -1.18 2.00
N VAL A 143 0.77 -2.30 2.54
CA VAL A 143 1.11 -3.52 1.79
C VAL A 143 0.64 -4.76 2.55
N ASN A 144 0.37 -5.84 1.83
CA ASN A 144 -0.04 -7.14 2.38
C ASN A 144 -1.18 -7.08 3.43
N THR A 145 -2.17 -6.22 3.21
CA THR A 145 -3.22 -5.97 4.20
C THR A 145 -4.57 -5.66 3.56
N ILE A 146 -5.64 -5.76 4.35
CA ILE A 146 -6.98 -5.34 3.97
C ILE A 146 -7.12 -3.84 4.23
N VAL A 147 -7.67 -3.13 3.26
CA VAL A 147 -8.08 -1.73 3.35
C VAL A 147 -9.53 -1.63 2.89
N GLY A 148 -10.45 -1.42 3.82
CA GLY A 148 -11.89 -1.42 3.55
C GLY A 148 -12.34 -2.75 2.94
N LYS A 149 -12.88 -2.70 1.71
CA LYS A 149 -13.36 -3.88 0.96
C LYS A 149 -12.30 -4.53 0.06
N TYR A 150 -11.06 -4.05 0.09
CA TYR A 150 -10.00 -4.51 -0.81
C TYR A 150 -8.80 -5.05 -0.04
N TYR A 151 -8.01 -5.89 -0.72
CA TYR A 151 -6.67 -6.27 -0.29
C TYR A 151 -5.64 -5.52 -1.13
N VAL A 152 -4.56 -5.03 -0.51
CA VAL A 152 -3.37 -4.51 -1.19
C VAL A 152 -2.23 -5.50 -1.04
N ASN A 153 -1.57 -5.85 -2.14
CA ASN A 153 -0.55 -6.90 -2.15
C ASN A 153 0.83 -6.42 -1.65
N LYS A 154 1.87 -7.25 -1.82
CA LYS A 154 3.25 -6.95 -1.37
C LYS A 154 3.85 -5.69 -2.00
N SER A 155 3.35 -5.31 -3.17
CA SER A 155 3.74 -4.08 -3.88
C SER A 155 2.77 -2.92 -3.62
N GLY A 156 1.80 -3.10 -2.72
CA GLY A 156 0.78 -2.12 -2.37
C GLY A 156 -0.34 -1.96 -3.39
N LYS A 157 -0.36 -2.78 -4.45
CA LYS A 157 -1.37 -2.70 -5.51
C LYS A 157 -2.69 -3.28 -5.00
N ARG A 158 -3.79 -2.55 -5.23
CA ARG A 158 -5.16 -3.00 -4.96
C ARG A 158 -5.52 -4.22 -5.81
N ILE A 159 -6.04 -5.26 -5.17
CA ILE A 159 -6.47 -6.50 -5.81
C ILE A 159 -7.99 -6.59 -5.85
N THR A 160 -8.52 -6.85 -7.04
CA THR A 160 -9.97 -6.83 -7.34
C THR A 160 -10.49 -8.14 -7.94
N THR A 161 -9.71 -9.23 -7.83
CA THR A 161 -10.20 -10.54 -8.28
C THR A 161 -11.44 -10.95 -7.48
N LYS A 162 -12.40 -11.63 -8.12
CA LYS A 162 -13.64 -12.10 -7.46
C LYS A 162 -13.32 -12.89 -6.18
N THR A 163 -12.35 -13.79 -6.24
CA THR A 163 -11.92 -14.62 -5.10
C THR A 163 -11.35 -13.80 -3.95
N SER A 164 -10.46 -12.83 -4.22
CA SER A 164 -9.88 -12.00 -3.16
C SER A 164 -10.95 -11.15 -2.48
N MET A 165 -11.92 -10.63 -3.24
CA MET A 165 -13.03 -9.85 -2.67
C MET A 165 -13.91 -10.70 -1.75
N GLU A 166 -14.23 -11.95 -2.11
CA GLU A 166 -14.99 -12.86 -1.24
C GLU A 166 -14.20 -13.25 0.02
N ALA A 167 -12.88 -13.48 -0.11
CA ALA A 167 -12.02 -13.73 1.05
C ALA A 167 -11.98 -12.53 2.01
N VAL A 168 -11.84 -11.30 1.48
CA VAL A 168 -11.89 -10.06 2.27
C VAL A 168 -13.26 -9.89 2.93
N LYS A 169 -14.35 -10.16 2.20
CA LYS A 169 -15.72 -10.11 2.74
C LYS A 169 -15.88 -11.04 3.95
N LEU A 170 -15.40 -12.28 3.85
CA LEU A 170 -15.44 -13.22 4.97
C LEU A 170 -14.58 -12.76 6.15
N VAL A 171 -13.35 -12.32 5.89
CA VAL A 171 -12.43 -11.84 6.95
C VAL A 171 -12.99 -10.60 7.65
N ASN A 172 -13.60 -9.67 6.91
CA ASN A 172 -14.26 -8.50 7.47
C ASN A 172 -15.47 -8.88 8.33
N LYS A 173 -16.31 -9.84 7.87
CA LYS A 173 -17.42 -10.39 8.67
C LYS A 173 -16.91 -10.94 10.01
N ILE A 174 -15.84 -11.73 9.97
CA ILE A 174 -15.22 -12.33 11.17
C ILE A 174 -14.61 -11.27 12.09
N SER A 175 -14.05 -10.20 11.51
CA SER A 175 -13.40 -9.11 12.24
C SER A 175 -14.38 -8.20 12.97
N LYS A 176 -15.69 -8.28 12.70
CA LYS A 176 -16.72 -7.55 13.46
C LYS A 176 -16.79 -7.99 14.93
N ASN A 177 -16.43 -9.25 15.22
CA ASN A 177 -16.33 -9.71 16.59
C ASN A 177 -15.04 -9.17 17.23
N LYS A 178 -15.18 -8.30 18.24
CA LYS A 178 -14.07 -7.67 18.96
C LYS A 178 -13.09 -8.67 19.59
N LYS A 179 -13.52 -9.92 19.89
CA LYS A 179 -12.62 -10.99 20.39
C LYS A 179 -11.54 -11.35 19.36
N ASN A 180 -11.78 -11.14 18.06
CA ASN A 180 -10.83 -11.38 16.97
C ASN A 180 -9.91 -10.18 16.72
N ASN A 181 -9.27 -9.68 17.77
CA ASN A 181 -8.47 -8.45 17.72
C ASN A 181 -7.06 -8.61 17.12
N THR A 182 -6.55 -9.84 16.98
CA THR A 182 -5.24 -10.10 16.38
C THR A 182 -5.34 -10.87 15.07
N LYS A 183 -4.29 -10.78 14.24
CA LYS A 183 -4.18 -11.53 12.98
C LYS A 183 -4.30 -13.05 13.19
N ALA A 184 -3.70 -13.58 14.26
CA ALA A 184 -3.78 -14.99 14.62
C ALA A 184 -5.20 -15.43 15.05
N LYS A 185 -5.88 -14.61 15.86
CA LYS A 185 -7.28 -14.89 16.25
C LYS A 185 -8.22 -14.84 15.05
N LYS A 186 -8.04 -13.86 14.15
CA LYS A 186 -8.79 -13.79 12.86
C LYS A 186 -8.53 -15.02 11.99
N LEU A 187 -7.29 -15.50 11.90
CA LEU A 187 -6.95 -16.72 11.18
C LEU A 187 -7.68 -17.93 11.75
N LYS A 188 -7.62 -18.14 13.07
CA LYS A 188 -8.35 -19.22 13.76
C LYS A 188 -9.87 -19.09 13.56
N ALA A 189 -10.41 -17.89 13.60
CA ALA A 189 -11.83 -17.67 13.36
C ALA A 189 -12.24 -17.94 11.91
N CYS A 190 -11.41 -17.62 10.91
CA CYS A 190 -11.63 -18.01 9.51
C CYS A 190 -11.64 -19.53 9.35
N TYR A 191 -10.66 -20.20 9.96
CA TYR A 191 -10.59 -21.66 10.00
C TYR A 191 -11.88 -22.25 10.59
N ASN A 192 -12.26 -21.79 11.78
CA ASN A 192 -13.44 -22.24 12.51
C ASN A 192 -14.73 -22.03 11.71
N TYR A 193 -14.88 -20.85 11.10
CA TYR A 193 -16.03 -20.54 10.28
C TYR A 193 -16.16 -21.51 9.09
N ILE A 194 -15.06 -21.72 8.37
CA ILE A 194 -15.05 -22.58 7.18
C ILE A 194 -15.43 -24.03 7.55
N TYR A 195 -14.78 -24.64 8.54
CA TYR A 195 -15.03 -26.06 8.84
C TYR A 195 -16.40 -26.30 9.49
N LYS A 196 -16.85 -25.38 10.36
CA LYS A 196 -18.16 -25.51 11.05
C LYS A 196 -19.33 -25.22 10.10
N THR A 197 -19.23 -24.18 9.27
CA THR A 197 -20.37 -23.69 8.49
C THR A 197 -20.46 -24.30 7.09
N TYR A 198 -19.35 -24.58 6.42
CA TYR A 198 -19.40 -25.11 5.04
C TYR A 198 -19.57 -26.63 5.05
N LYS A 199 -20.27 -27.19 4.05
CA LYS A 199 -20.56 -28.63 3.93
C LYS A 199 -19.52 -29.37 3.07
N TYR A 200 -19.22 -30.62 3.42
CA TYR A 200 -18.39 -31.46 2.57
C TYR A 200 -19.22 -31.99 1.40
N LYS A 201 -18.67 -31.94 0.18
CA LYS A 201 -19.22 -32.61 -0.99
C LYS A 201 -18.09 -33.39 -1.66
N ARG A 202 -18.21 -34.71 -1.66
CA ARG A 202 -17.23 -35.58 -2.33
C ARG A 202 -17.20 -35.28 -3.83
N SER A 203 -16.00 -35.17 -4.37
CA SER A 203 -15.73 -35.09 -5.80
C SER A 203 -14.32 -35.59 -6.04
N TYR A 204 -14.18 -36.51 -7.00
CA TYR A 204 -12.90 -37.11 -7.37
C TYR A 204 -12.12 -36.29 -8.41
N ALA A 205 -12.68 -35.15 -8.85
CA ALA A 205 -12.01 -34.24 -9.75
C ALA A 205 -10.74 -33.69 -9.07
N LYS A 206 -9.59 -34.16 -9.54
CA LYS A 206 -8.28 -33.63 -9.14
C LYS A 206 -8.06 -32.29 -9.85
N PRO A 207 -7.53 -31.26 -9.16
CA PRO A 207 -7.17 -30.03 -9.82
C PRO A 207 -6.08 -30.30 -10.86
N THR A 208 -6.32 -30.00 -12.13
CA THR A 208 -5.31 -30.16 -13.18
C THR A 208 -4.43 -28.93 -13.26
N SER A 209 -3.13 -29.14 -13.54
CA SER A 209 -2.12 -28.09 -13.72
C SER A 209 -2.36 -27.20 -14.95
N LYS A 210 -3.26 -27.60 -15.87
CA LYS A 210 -3.58 -26.86 -17.11
C LYS A 210 -4.44 -25.61 -16.85
N GLY A 211 -5.13 -25.52 -15.70
CA GLY A 211 -5.82 -24.30 -15.27
C GLY A 211 -4.89 -23.40 -14.45
N LYS A 212 -4.24 -22.41 -15.08
CA LYS A 212 -3.50 -21.36 -14.37
C LYS A 212 -4.48 -20.73 -13.35
N ASN A 213 -4.27 -21.00 -12.05
CA ASN A 213 -5.05 -20.50 -10.92
C ASN A 213 -6.29 -21.31 -10.45
N TRP A 214 -6.28 -22.65 -10.57
CA TRP A 214 -7.34 -23.50 -10.02
C TRP A 214 -7.65 -23.22 -8.53
N THR A 215 -6.65 -22.89 -7.71
CA THR A 215 -6.86 -22.55 -6.29
C THR A 215 -7.82 -21.38 -6.12
N SER A 216 -7.73 -20.38 -7.00
CA SER A 216 -8.66 -19.25 -7.00
C SER A 216 -10.08 -19.68 -7.33
N TYR A 217 -10.24 -20.51 -8.36
CA TYR A 217 -11.54 -21.04 -8.76
C TYR A 217 -12.18 -21.86 -7.61
N TYR A 218 -11.43 -22.79 -7.01
CA TYR A 218 -11.94 -23.64 -5.94
C TYR A 218 -12.29 -22.84 -4.67
N ALA A 219 -11.48 -21.83 -4.32
CA ALA A 219 -11.81 -20.91 -3.23
C ALA A 219 -13.09 -20.12 -3.52
N TYR A 220 -13.22 -19.55 -4.72
CA TYR A 220 -14.41 -18.80 -5.13
C TYR A 220 -15.68 -19.66 -5.07
N GLN A 221 -15.64 -20.87 -5.65
CA GLN A 221 -16.75 -21.82 -5.60
C GLN A 221 -17.13 -22.17 -4.16
N MET A 222 -16.14 -22.35 -3.28
CA MET A 222 -16.37 -22.66 -1.86
C MET A 222 -17.10 -21.51 -1.16
N TYR A 223 -16.69 -20.26 -1.37
CA TYR A 223 -17.37 -19.10 -0.77
C TYR A 223 -18.81 -18.94 -1.25
N LYS A 224 -19.07 -19.19 -2.55
CA LYS A 224 -20.40 -19.03 -3.16
C LYS A 224 -21.35 -20.16 -2.78
N LYS A 225 -20.90 -21.42 -2.90
CA LYS A 225 -21.75 -22.60 -2.71
C LYS A 225 -21.77 -23.07 -1.26
N LYS A 226 -20.82 -22.62 -0.43
CA LYS A 226 -20.62 -23.05 0.96
C LYS A 226 -20.50 -24.59 1.09
N LYS A 227 -20.05 -25.25 0.02
CA LYS A 227 -19.85 -26.70 -0.06
C LYS A 227 -18.77 -27.07 -1.07
N GLY A 228 -17.97 -28.09 -0.78
CA GLY A 228 -16.90 -28.54 -1.67
C GLY A 228 -16.06 -29.69 -1.09
N ASN A 229 -15.05 -30.13 -1.85
CA ASN A 229 -14.12 -31.18 -1.43
C ASN A 229 -12.90 -30.59 -0.69
N CYS A 230 -11.93 -31.43 -0.32
CA CYS A 230 -10.73 -31.02 0.43
C CYS A 230 -9.96 -29.86 -0.24
N TYR A 231 -9.89 -29.82 -1.57
CA TYR A 231 -9.24 -28.74 -2.31
C TYR A 231 -9.99 -27.40 -2.20
N ASN A 232 -11.33 -27.42 -2.13
CA ASN A 232 -12.14 -26.22 -1.86
C ASN A 232 -11.90 -25.69 -0.45
N TYR A 233 -11.89 -26.58 0.55
CA TYR A 233 -11.57 -26.24 1.94
C TYR A 233 -10.18 -25.61 2.07
N ALA A 234 -9.16 -26.28 1.53
CA ALA A 234 -7.79 -25.77 1.56
C ALA A 234 -7.68 -24.41 0.84
N SER A 235 -8.22 -24.30 -0.36
CA SER A 235 -8.13 -23.05 -1.14
C SER A 235 -8.82 -21.88 -0.43
N SER A 236 -10.06 -22.05 0.01
CA SER A 236 -10.79 -20.99 0.71
C SER A 236 -10.12 -20.54 2.01
N PHE A 237 -9.55 -21.45 2.79
CA PHE A 237 -8.82 -21.05 3.99
C PHE A 237 -7.49 -20.36 3.65
N ALA A 238 -6.76 -20.85 2.64
CA ALA A 238 -5.52 -20.24 2.19
C ALA A 238 -5.71 -18.80 1.71
N TYR A 239 -6.80 -18.50 1.00
CA TYR A 239 -7.14 -17.13 0.58
C TYR A 239 -7.47 -16.22 1.78
N CYS A 240 -8.21 -16.71 2.79
CA CYS A 240 -8.42 -15.96 4.03
C CYS A 240 -7.09 -15.65 4.73
N ALA A 241 -6.20 -16.63 4.84
CA ALA A 241 -4.87 -16.44 5.41
C ALA A 241 -4.05 -15.43 4.61
N LYS A 242 -4.09 -15.50 3.28
CA LYS A 242 -3.35 -14.60 2.39
C LYS A 242 -3.80 -13.14 2.55
N VAL A 243 -5.10 -12.88 2.57
CA VAL A 243 -5.61 -11.50 2.73
C VAL A 243 -5.38 -10.94 4.14
N LEU A 244 -5.25 -11.81 5.15
CA LEU A 244 -4.74 -11.44 6.48
C LEU A 244 -3.22 -11.12 6.47
N GLY A 245 -2.54 -11.32 5.34
CA GLY A 245 -1.13 -11.03 5.13
C GLY A 245 -0.20 -12.19 5.51
N TYR A 246 -0.69 -13.43 5.62
CA TYR A 246 0.17 -14.60 5.84
C TYR A 246 0.79 -15.09 4.53
N ASP A 247 1.98 -15.70 4.62
CA ASP A 247 2.54 -16.50 3.52
C ASP A 247 1.85 -17.87 3.49
N ALA A 248 0.69 -17.92 2.81
CA ALA A 248 -0.16 -19.10 2.70
C ALA A 248 -0.09 -19.73 1.30
N ARG A 249 -0.14 -21.06 1.28
CA ARG A 249 -0.10 -21.90 0.08
C ARG A 249 -1.00 -23.12 0.24
N VAL A 250 -1.59 -23.56 -0.87
CA VAL A 250 -2.35 -24.81 -0.92
C VAL A 250 -1.40 -25.95 -1.25
N VAL A 251 -1.57 -27.09 -0.61
CA VAL A 251 -0.80 -28.29 -0.87
C VAL A 251 -1.74 -29.38 -1.35
N THR A 252 -1.32 -30.12 -2.37
CA THR A 252 -1.93 -31.39 -2.76
C THR A 252 -1.00 -32.52 -2.37
N GLY A 253 -1.57 -33.61 -1.89
CA GLY A 253 -0.83 -34.81 -1.56
C GLY A 253 -1.77 -35.98 -1.33
N LYS A 254 -1.35 -36.89 -0.45
CA LYS A 254 -2.16 -38.01 0.00
C LYS A 254 -2.19 -38.09 1.52
N ILE A 255 -3.27 -38.63 2.08
CA ILE A 255 -3.41 -38.96 3.50
C ILE A 255 -3.78 -40.43 3.68
N VAL A 256 -3.51 -41.00 4.85
CA VAL A 256 -3.99 -42.35 5.21
C VAL A 256 -5.52 -42.35 5.29
N ALA A 257 -6.17 -43.29 4.58
CA ALA A 257 -7.61 -43.49 4.64
C ALA A 257 -8.00 -44.42 5.82
N LEU A 258 -9.26 -44.35 6.26
CA LEU A 258 -9.76 -45.17 7.38
C LEU A 258 -9.65 -46.69 7.13
N GLY A 259 -9.78 -47.13 5.88
CA GLY A 259 -9.65 -48.55 5.49
C GLY A 259 -8.24 -48.96 5.06
N GLY A 260 -7.21 -48.18 5.41
CA GLY A 260 -5.84 -48.38 4.94
C GLY A 260 -5.55 -47.73 3.58
N GLY A 261 -4.27 -47.70 3.21
CA GLY A 261 -3.81 -47.05 1.98
C GLY A 261 -3.86 -45.52 2.00
N MET A 262 -3.46 -44.89 0.90
CA MET A 262 -3.27 -43.44 0.79
C MET A 262 -4.21 -42.81 -0.25
N THR A 263 -5.08 -41.90 0.18
CA THR A 263 -6.08 -41.22 -0.68
C THR A 263 -5.68 -39.77 -1.00
N PRO A 264 -5.97 -39.24 -2.21
CA PRO A 264 -5.67 -37.86 -2.57
C PRO A 264 -6.34 -36.84 -1.64
N HIS A 265 -5.59 -35.80 -1.27
CA HIS A 265 -6.05 -34.80 -0.31
C HIS A 265 -5.41 -33.43 -0.53
N GLY A 266 -6.03 -32.39 0.05
CA GLY A 266 -5.51 -31.03 0.02
C GLY A 266 -5.58 -30.34 1.37
N TRP A 267 -4.50 -29.64 1.74
CA TRP A 267 -4.37 -28.88 2.98
C TRP A 267 -3.66 -27.55 2.74
N VAL A 268 -3.48 -26.75 3.79
CA VAL A 268 -2.83 -25.43 3.72
C VAL A 268 -1.53 -25.46 4.51
N GLU A 269 -0.50 -24.86 3.93
CA GLU A 269 0.72 -24.48 4.66
C GLU A 269 0.76 -22.97 4.86
N ILE A 270 1.17 -22.55 6.05
CA ILE A 270 1.41 -21.14 6.37
C ILE A 270 2.79 -21.01 7.01
N LYS A 271 3.63 -20.13 6.45
CA LYS A 271 4.89 -19.72 7.09
C LYS A 271 4.60 -18.57 8.06
N HIS A 272 4.94 -18.77 9.33
CA HIS A 272 4.76 -17.77 10.39
C HIS A 272 5.99 -16.90 10.57
N SER A 273 5.86 -15.84 11.37
CA SER A 273 6.95 -14.88 11.64
C SER A 273 8.18 -15.52 12.29
N ASN A 274 8.00 -16.63 13.02
CA ASN A 274 9.10 -17.44 13.56
C ASN A 274 9.85 -18.27 12.50
N GLY A 275 9.57 -18.06 11.21
CA GLY A 275 10.17 -18.79 10.10
C GLY A 275 9.63 -20.22 9.90
N LYS A 276 8.87 -20.76 10.85
CA LYS A 276 8.37 -22.15 10.81
C LYS A 276 7.13 -22.27 9.92
N LEU A 277 7.05 -23.43 9.27
CA LEU A 277 5.93 -23.82 8.42
C LEU A 277 4.96 -24.68 9.23
N TYR A 278 3.68 -24.30 9.24
CA TYR A 278 2.62 -25.05 9.90
C TYR A 278 1.57 -25.49 8.90
N LEU A 279 0.98 -26.64 9.15
CA LEU A 279 -0.09 -27.23 8.36
C LEU A 279 -1.46 -26.99 9.01
N TYR A 280 -2.46 -26.80 8.15
CA TYR A 280 -3.83 -26.52 8.54
C TYR A 280 -4.78 -27.29 7.62
N ASP A 281 -5.75 -27.96 8.22
CA ASP A 281 -6.67 -28.80 7.46
C ASP A 281 -8.13 -28.66 7.93
N PRO A 282 -8.84 -27.61 7.45
CA PRO A 282 -10.22 -27.41 7.83
C PRO A 282 -11.15 -28.51 7.29
N ASN A 283 -10.75 -29.27 6.26
CA ASN A 283 -11.56 -30.40 5.80
C ASN A 283 -11.48 -31.56 6.79
N MET A 284 -10.27 -31.90 7.24
CA MET A 284 -10.09 -32.97 8.22
C MET A 284 -10.69 -32.62 9.56
N GLN A 285 -10.59 -31.37 10.03
CA GLN A 285 -11.29 -30.93 11.25
C GLN A 285 -12.80 -31.14 11.17
N LYS A 286 -13.38 -30.97 9.98
CA LYS A 286 -14.82 -31.13 9.76
C LYS A 286 -15.22 -32.61 9.85
N ASN A 287 -14.46 -33.48 9.19
CA ASN A 287 -14.80 -34.89 9.07
C ASN A 287 -14.45 -35.69 10.34
N TYR A 288 -13.50 -35.19 11.14
CA TYR A 288 -13.05 -35.84 12.37
C TYR A 288 -13.08 -34.82 13.51
N LYS A 289 -14.08 -34.92 14.39
CA LYS A 289 -14.30 -33.93 15.45
C LYS A 289 -13.24 -33.98 16.56
N ASN A 290 -12.68 -35.17 16.81
CA ASN A 290 -11.76 -35.41 17.93
C ASN A 290 -10.29 -35.15 17.60
N ILE A 291 -9.97 -34.73 16.37
CA ILE A 291 -8.60 -34.36 16.00
C ILE A 291 -8.35 -32.86 16.18
N ASN A 292 -7.08 -32.49 16.32
CA ASN A 292 -6.62 -31.13 16.10
C ASN A 292 -5.81 -31.04 14.81
N SER A 293 -6.40 -30.46 13.78
CA SER A 293 -5.76 -30.24 12.47
C SER A 293 -5.43 -28.76 12.20
N TYR A 294 -5.42 -27.93 13.24
CA TYR A 294 -5.03 -26.53 13.17
C TYR A 294 -3.59 -26.33 13.63
N GLN A 295 -2.77 -25.68 12.80
CA GLN A 295 -1.40 -25.28 13.14
C GLN A 295 -0.53 -26.44 13.63
N ARG A 296 -0.52 -27.55 12.89
CA ARG A 296 0.29 -28.73 13.19
C ARG A 296 1.64 -28.65 12.46
N THR A 297 2.59 -29.49 12.87
CA THR A 297 3.89 -29.63 12.20
C THR A 297 3.97 -30.95 11.47
N TYR A 298 4.84 -31.06 10.46
CA TYR A 298 5.08 -32.32 9.75
C TYR A 298 5.70 -33.41 10.62
N LYS A 299 6.26 -33.07 11.79
CA LYS A 299 6.73 -34.04 12.79
C LYS A 299 5.58 -34.71 13.55
N LYS A 300 4.45 -34.01 13.73
CA LYS A 300 3.26 -34.50 14.44
C LYS A 300 1.99 -34.12 13.65
N PRO A 301 1.85 -34.63 12.41
CA PRO A 301 0.68 -34.35 11.59
C PRO A 301 -0.56 -35.04 12.20
N PRO A 302 -1.77 -34.54 11.93
CA PRO A 302 -2.99 -35.15 12.46
C PRO A 302 -3.29 -36.53 11.85
N PHE A 303 -2.65 -36.88 10.72
CA PHE A 303 -2.75 -38.16 10.02
C PHE A 303 -1.42 -38.45 9.33
N GLY A 304 -1.21 -39.70 8.90
CA GLY A 304 -0.13 -40.01 7.96
C GLY A 304 -0.34 -39.22 6.65
N ILE A 305 0.65 -38.41 6.26
CA ILE A 305 0.57 -37.52 5.10
C ILE A 305 1.77 -37.70 4.18
N LYS A 306 1.52 -37.67 2.86
CA LYS A 306 2.56 -37.63 1.82
C LYS A 306 2.33 -36.41 0.94
N LYS A 307 3.18 -35.40 1.11
CA LYS A 307 3.18 -34.17 0.31
C LYS A 307 3.55 -34.48 -1.14
N GLN A 308 2.86 -33.86 -2.10
CA GLN A 308 3.18 -34.02 -3.52
C GLN A 308 3.48 -32.69 -4.20
N LYS A 309 2.60 -31.69 -4.11
CA LYS A 309 2.78 -30.41 -4.82
C LYS A 309 2.27 -29.22 -4.02
N VAL A 310 2.94 -28.08 -4.18
CA VAL A 310 2.65 -26.82 -3.49
C VAL A 310 2.20 -25.77 -4.49
N TYR A 311 1.17 -25.01 -4.13
CA TYR A 311 0.57 -23.95 -4.94
C TYR A 311 0.52 -22.65 -4.12
N PRO A 312 1.46 -21.72 -4.33
CA PRO A 312 1.43 -20.40 -3.70
C PRO A 312 0.17 -19.63 -4.07
N ILE A 313 -0.41 -18.90 -3.10
CA ILE A 313 -1.49 -17.95 -3.40
C ILE A 313 -0.88 -16.62 -3.85
N ASN A 314 -1.06 -16.28 -5.12
CA ASN A 314 -0.59 -15.04 -5.72
C ASN A 314 -1.74 -14.03 -5.79
N LEU A 315 -1.64 -12.98 -4.97
CA LEU A 315 -2.47 -11.77 -4.96
C LEU A 315 -1.54 -10.57 -5.17
#